data_AF-A0A2V8LET1-F1
#
_entry.id   AF-A0A2V8LET1-F1
#
_cell.length_a   1.000
_cell.length_b   1.000
_cell.length_c   1.000
_cell.angle_alpha   90.00
_cell.angle_beta   90.00
_cell.angle_gamma   90.00
#
_symmetry.space_group_name_H-M   'P 1'
#
loop_
_entity.id
_entity.type
_entity.pdbx_description
1 polymer ?
#
loop_
_entity_poly.entity_id
_entity_poly.type
_entity_poly.pdbx_seq_one_letter_code
_entity_poly.pdbx_strand_id
1 'polypeptide(L)'
;MKFRFEFLGAAGGTLFSQLSPILKEQFRKVGIEMTERVVDANVLLKTLQDHRFDATLLGATFNLEQEQEQTWHSSSALNGGTNYVSFKNAESDRLLEQIRVEFNDEKRKQLYWRWQEVIHDEQPYTFLYYQEEPAAYSKRFQNVQWLPLRPGYDLNSWWVPKPLQKYGAATRAQ
;
A
#
# COMPACT_ATOMS: atom_id res chain seq x y z
N MET A 1 33.18 -8.68 9.21
CA MET A 1 31.95 -9.41 8.85
C MET A 1 31.28 -8.64 7.73
N LYS A 2 30.88 -9.25 6.60
CA LYS A 2 30.09 -8.57 5.57
C LYS A 2 28.62 -8.64 5.96
N PHE A 3 27.91 -7.52 5.92
CA PHE A 3 26.46 -7.49 6.21
C PHE A 3 25.70 -8.10 5.03
N ARG A 4 24.76 -9.01 5.32
CA ARG A 4 23.96 -9.72 4.32
C ARG A 4 22.52 -9.86 4.81
N PHE A 5 21.56 -9.77 3.90
CA PHE A 5 20.13 -10.03 4.18
C PHE A 5 19.41 -10.70 3.00
N GLU A 6 18.28 -11.35 3.29
CA GLU A 6 17.34 -11.94 2.32
C GLU A 6 16.21 -10.96 1.97
N PHE A 7 16.05 -10.67 0.67
CA PHE A 7 14.96 -9.88 0.13
C PHE A 7 13.86 -10.79 -0.41
N LEU A 8 12.73 -10.80 0.30
CA LEU A 8 11.60 -11.67 0.07
C LEU A 8 10.59 -11.04 -0.90
N GLY A 9 10.20 -11.77 -1.94
CA GLY A 9 9.23 -11.35 -2.94
C GLY A 9 8.21 -12.42 -3.32
N ALA A 10 7.12 -11.99 -3.95
CA ALA A 10 6.13 -12.89 -4.54
C ALA A 10 6.46 -13.23 -6.00
N ALA A 11 6.24 -14.48 -6.38
CA ALA A 11 6.29 -14.92 -7.77
C ALA A 11 5.27 -14.15 -8.62
N GLY A 12 5.68 -13.73 -9.83
CA GLY A 12 4.84 -12.94 -10.74
C GLY A 12 4.73 -11.44 -10.39
N GLY A 13 5.33 -10.98 -9.28
CA GLY A 13 5.37 -9.57 -8.92
C GLY A 13 6.24 -8.75 -9.88
N THR A 14 5.62 -8.02 -10.81
CA THR A 14 6.35 -7.21 -11.80
C THR A 14 7.30 -6.21 -11.13
N LEU A 15 6.83 -5.48 -10.12
CA LEU A 15 7.64 -4.48 -9.44
C LEU A 15 8.87 -5.10 -8.75
N PHE A 16 8.69 -6.25 -8.09
CA PHE A 16 9.80 -6.97 -7.45
C PHE A 16 10.86 -7.36 -8.49
N SER A 17 10.43 -7.92 -9.63
CA SER A 17 11.36 -8.34 -10.69
C SER A 17 12.14 -7.18 -11.32
N GLN A 18 11.56 -5.98 -11.35
CA GLN A 18 12.21 -4.77 -11.88
C GLN A 18 13.15 -4.11 -10.86
N LEU A 19 12.73 -4.02 -9.59
CA LEU A 19 13.50 -3.34 -8.55
C LEU A 19 14.62 -4.19 -7.96
N SER A 20 14.43 -5.50 -7.82
CA SER A 20 15.39 -6.36 -7.11
C SER A 20 16.81 -6.31 -7.69
N PRO A 21 17.03 -6.38 -9.03
CA PRO A 21 18.37 -6.25 -9.60
C PRO A 21 19.02 -4.90 -9.34
N ILE A 22 18.22 -3.82 -9.34
CA ILE A 22 18.68 -2.46 -9.07
C ILE A 22 19.13 -2.35 -7.61
N LEU A 23 18.28 -2.77 -6.67
CA LEU A 23 18.58 -2.76 -5.24
C LEU A 23 19.82 -3.60 -4.93
N LYS A 24 19.92 -4.81 -5.49
CA LYS A 24 21.07 -5.70 -5.34
C LYS A 24 22.38 -5.01 -5.70
N GLU A 25 22.40 -4.30 -6.83
CA GLU A 25 23.58 -3.57 -7.28
C GLU A 25 23.89 -2.35 -6.40
N GLN A 26 22.88 -1.60 -5.96
CA GLN A 26 23.10 -0.46 -5.04
C GLN A 26 23.65 -0.92 -3.69
N PHE A 27 23.10 -1.99 -3.10
CA PHE A 27 23.63 -2.57 -1.87
C PHE A 27 25.06 -3.09 -2.05
N ARG A 28 25.36 -3.73 -3.19
CA ARG A 28 26.72 -4.20 -3.50
C ARG A 28 27.74 -3.07 -3.50
N LYS A 29 27.40 -1.89 -4.05
CA LYS A 29 28.29 -0.71 -4.09
C LYS A 29 28.69 -0.20 -2.71
N VAL A 30 27.84 -0.41 -1.70
CA VAL A 30 28.10 -0.04 -0.30
C VAL A 30 28.57 -1.22 0.55
N GLY A 31 28.88 -2.36 -0.08
CA GLY A 31 29.44 -3.54 0.60
C GLY A 31 28.42 -4.42 1.32
N ILE A 32 27.13 -4.27 1.00
CA ILE A 32 26.03 -5.09 1.53
C ILE A 32 25.65 -6.17 0.52
N GLU A 33 25.54 -7.42 0.97
CA GLU A 33 25.07 -8.53 0.15
C GLU A 33 23.56 -8.71 0.29
N MET A 34 22.83 -8.60 -0.82
CA MET A 34 21.41 -8.91 -0.88
C MET A 34 21.18 -10.19 -1.66
N THR A 35 20.53 -11.17 -1.04
CA THR A 35 20.06 -12.39 -1.73
C THR A 35 18.55 -12.39 -1.87
N GLU A 36 18.04 -12.99 -2.95
CA GLU A 36 16.62 -12.98 -3.25
C GLU A 36 15.97 -14.30 -2.86
N ARG A 37 14.77 -14.24 -2.31
CA ARG A 37 13.90 -15.40 -2.13
C ARG A 37 12.52 -15.08 -2.68
N VAL A 38 12.11 -15.84 -3.68
CA VAL A 38 10.80 -15.68 -4.33
C VAL A 38 9.91 -16.86 -3.94
N VAL A 39 8.72 -16.56 -3.45
CA VAL A 39 7.73 -17.55 -2.99
C VAL A 39 6.36 -17.27 -3.60
N ASP A 40 5.42 -18.22 -3.49
CA ASP A 40 4.01 -17.96 -3.82
C ASP A 40 3.42 -16.86 -2.93
N ALA A 41 2.40 -16.14 -3.42
CA ALA A 41 1.78 -15.02 -2.72
C ALA A 41 1.21 -15.40 -1.34
N ASN A 42 0.64 -16.60 -1.17
CA ASN A 42 0.12 -17.05 0.13
C ASN A 42 1.26 -17.35 1.10
N VAL A 43 2.36 -17.90 0.59
CA VAL A 43 3.57 -18.15 1.38
C VAL A 43 4.19 -16.82 1.79
N LEU A 44 4.27 -15.83 0.90
CA LEU A 44 4.73 -14.48 1.23
C LEU A 44 3.89 -13.92 2.39
N LEU A 45 2.57 -13.85 2.24
CA LEU A 45 1.69 -13.29 3.27
C LEU A 45 1.87 -13.99 4.62
N LYS A 46 1.93 -15.33 4.62
CA LYS A 46 2.17 -16.10 5.84
C LYS A 46 3.54 -15.79 6.45
N THR A 47 4.59 -15.69 5.64
CA THR A 47 5.94 -15.34 6.09
C THR A 47 6.00 -13.94 6.69
N LEU A 48 5.26 -12.98 6.14
CA LEU A 48 5.14 -11.62 6.69
C LEU A 48 4.40 -11.61 8.04
N GLN A 49 3.28 -12.31 8.13
CA GLN A 49 2.50 -12.46 9.37
C GLN A 49 3.26 -13.17 10.49
N ASP A 50 4.17 -14.08 10.13
CA ASP A 50 5.02 -14.80 11.08
C ASP A 50 6.32 -14.01 11.41
N HIS A 51 6.53 -12.82 10.83
CA HIS A 51 7.75 -12.01 10.96
C HIS A 51 9.05 -12.76 10.59
N ARG A 52 8.99 -13.64 9.59
CA ARG A 52 10.12 -14.51 9.17
C ARG A 52 10.81 -14.03 7.89
N PHE A 53 11.24 -12.78 7.87
CA PHE A 53 11.92 -12.17 6.73
C PHE A 53 12.87 -11.06 7.20
N ASP A 54 13.93 -10.77 6.44
CA ASP A 54 14.80 -9.63 6.73
C ASP A 54 14.29 -8.35 6.06
N ALA A 55 13.95 -8.43 4.77
CA ALA A 55 13.38 -7.34 3.99
C ALA A 55 12.39 -7.84 2.95
N THR A 56 11.42 -7.02 2.57
CA THR A 56 10.45 -7.32 1.52
C THR A 56 10.04 -6.06 0.77
N LEU A 57 9.36 -6.24 -0.36
CA LEU A 57 8.72 -5.17 -1.09
C LEU A 57 7.19 -5.31 -0.98
N LEU A 58 6.54 -4.28 -0.47
CA LEU A 58 5.09 -4.22 -0.34
C LEU A 58 4.53 -3.04 -1.12
N GLY A 59 3.35 -3.25 -1.71
CA GLY A 59 2.48 -2.17 -2.14
C GLY A 59 1.43 -1.92 -1.06
N ALA A 60 1.23 -0.65 -0.69
CA ALA A 60 0.17 -0.25 0.22
C ALA A 60 -0.87 0.58 -0.52
N THR A 61 -2.13 0.36 -0.17
CA THR A 61 -3.24 1.24 -0.53
C THR A 61 -3.74 1.95 0.69
N PHE A 62 -3.92 3.26 0.57
CA PHE A 62 -4.47 4.10 1.62
C PHE A 62 -5.76 4.74 1.12
N ASN A 63 -6.83 4.61 1.89
CA ASN A 63 -8.03 5.43 1.73
C ASN A 63 -7.97 6.62 2.71
N LEU A 64 -8.63 7.73 2.39
CA LEU A 64 -8.62 8.94 3.24
C LEU A 64 -9.09 8.68 4.68
N GLU A 65 -9.98 7.71 4.87
CA GLU A 65 -10.55 7.36 6.18
C GLU A 65 -9.92 6.09 6.79
N GLN A 66 -8.87 5.54 6.17
CA GLN A 66 -8.31 4.28 6.63
C GLN A 66 -7.60 4.44 7.98
N GLU A 67 -8.09 3.70 8.96
CA GLU A 67 -7.48 3.58 10.28
C GLU A 67 -6.06 3.00 10.16
N GLN A 68 -5.10 3.64 10.82
CA GLN A 68 -3.67 3.34 10.69
C GLN A 68 -3.19 2.31 11.74
N GLU A 69 -4.03 1.95 12.71
CA GLU A 69 -3.68 1.09 13.85
C GLU A 69 -3.21 -0.31 13.41
N GLN A 70 -3.87 -0.90 12.41
CA GLN A 70 -3.52 -2.23 11.91
C GLN A 70 -2.09 -2.32 11.36
N THR A 71 -1.57 -1.25 10.77
CA THR A 71 -0.24 -1.26 10.16
C THR A 71 0.83 -0.77 11.12
N TRP A 72 0.51 0.18 12.01
CA TRP A 72 1.52 0.98 12.70
C TRP A 72 1.47 0.95 14.22
N HIS A 73 0.44 0.35 14.80
CA HIS A 73 0.35 0.18 16.26
C HIS A 73 1.08 -1.08 16.72
N SER A 74 1.73 -1.01 17.88
CA SER A 74 2.48 -2.14 18.46
C SER A 74 1.61 -3.35 18.76
N SER A 75 0.32 -3.14 19.06
CA SER A 75 -0.65 -4.22 19.28
C SER A 75 -0.84 -5.10 18.05
N SER A 76 -0.59 -4.57 16.84
CA SER A 76 -0.72 -5.28 15.57
C SER A 76 0.54 -6.05 15.16
N ALA A 77 1.63 -5.95 15.94
CA ALA A 77 2.92 -6.61 15.68
C ALA A 77 3.03 -8.00 16.35
N LEU A 78 1.89 -8.67 16.57
CA LEU A 78 1.84 -10.07 17.01
C LEU A 78 1.95 -11.01 15.81
N ASN A 79 2.33 -12.27 16.06
CA ASN A 79 2.24 -13.32 15.05
C ASN A 79 0.80 -13.44 14.52
N GLY A 80 0.63 -13.38 13.20
CA GLY A 80 -0.68 -13.33 12.55
C GLY A 80 -1.23 -11.91 12.33
N GLY A 81 -0.58 -10.89 12.90
CA GLY A 81 -0.94 -9.48 12.77
C GLY A 81 -0.53 -8.88 11.43
N THR A 82 -0.90 -7.61 11.24
CA THR A 82 -0.72 -6.85 9.98
C THR A 82 0.39 -5.81 10.02
N ASN A 83 0.98 -5.56 11.20
CA ASN A 83 2.22 -4.81 11.32
C ASN A 83 3.41 -5.74 11.05
N TYR A 84 3.63 -6.03 9.77
CA TYR A 84 4.57 -7.07 9.34
C TYR A 84 6.03 -6.80 9.73
N VAL A 85 6.44 -5.53 9.76
CA VAL A 85 7.82 -5.10 10.08
C VAL A 85 8.09 -5.05 11.59
N SER A 86 7.14 -5.48 12.41
CA SER A 86 7.25 -5.50 13.87
C SER A 86 7.57 -4.12 14.46
N PHE A 87 7.12 -3.05 13.83
CA PHE A 87 7.35 -1.69 14.30
C PHE A 87 6.64 -1.47 15.64
N LYS A 88 7.37 -1.01 16.65
CA LYS A 88 6.82 -0.74 17.98
C LYS A 88 7.38 0.58 18.50
N ASN A 89 6.51 1.57 18.68
CA ASN A 89 6.90 2.89 19.15
C ASN A 89 5.79 3.47 20.04
N ALA A 90 6.12 3.76 21.30
CA ALA A 90 5.15 4.21 22.29
C ALA A 90 4.59 5.62 22.02
N GLU A 91 5.27 6.45 21.23
CA GLU A 91 4.73 7.72 20.76
C GLU A 91 3.74 7.49 19.62
N SER A 92 4.09 6.64 18.64
CA SER A 92 3.18 6.22 17.57
C SER A 92 1.87 5.65 18.13
N ASP A 93 1.97 4.73 19.10
CA ASP A 93 0.81 4.11 19.73
C ASP A 93 -0.13 5.17 20.36
N ARG A 94 0.43 6.04 21.20
CA ARG A 94 -0.32 7.11 21.88
C ARG A 94 -0.95 8.12 20.91
N LEU A 95 -0.26 8.45 19.81
CA LEU A 95 -0.79 9.36 18.79
C LEU A 95 -1.97 8.73 18.06
N LEU A 96 -1.86 7.45 17.67
CA LEU A 96 -2.94 6.72 17.00
C LEU A 96 -4.17 6.57 17.90
N GLU A 97 -3.98 6.28 19.19
CA GLU A 97 -5.06 6.25 20.18
C GLU A 97 -5.79 7.60 20.30
N GLN A 98 -5.05 8.72 20.30
CA GLN A 98 -5.63 10.07 20.35
C GLN A 98 -6.36 10.45 19.06
N ILE A 99 -5.76 10.16 17.89
CA ILE A 99 -6.35 10.41 16.57
C ILE A 99 -7.74 9.78 16.47
N ARG A 100 -7.87 8.55 16.97
CA ARG A 100 -9.11 7.76 16.90
C ARG A 100 -10.30 8.41 17.63
N VAL A 101 -10.03 9.16 18.69
CA VAL A 101 -11.06 9.77 19.56
C VAL A 101 -11.16 11.30 19.44
N GLU A 102 -10.30 11.94 18.63
CA GLU A 102 -10.32 13.39 18.42
C GLU A 102 -11.33 13.76 17.33
N PHE A 103 -12.41 14.47 17.66
CA PHE A 103 -13.48 14.84 16.71
C PHE A 103 -13.29 16.20 16.05
N ASN A 104 -12.30 16.99 16.47
CA ASN A 104 -11.95 18.25 15.82
C ASN A 104 -10.94 18.02 14.69
N ASP A 105 -11.34 18.34 13.45
CA ASP A 105 -10.54 18.05 12.26
C ASP A 105 -9.14 18.70 12.28
N GLU A 106 -9.03 19.95 12.71
CA GLU A 106 -7.74 20.65 12.75
C GLU A 106 -6.79 20.06 13.79
N LYS A 107 -7.31 19.67 14.96
CA LYS A 107 -6.52 18.95 15.97
C LYS A 107 -6.11 17.56 15.51
N ARG A 108 -7.06 16.81 14.92
CA ARG A 108 -6.78 15.47 14.37
C ARG A 108 -5.69 15.53 13.30
N LYS A 109 -5.72 16.57 12.45
CA LYS A 109 -4.69 16.82 11.43
C LYS A 109 -3.31 17.08 12.03
N GLN A 110 -3.22 17.87 13.10
CA GLN A 110 -1.95 18.11 13.80
C GLN A 110 -1.38 16.82 14.40
N LEU A 111 -2.24 15.97 14.98
CA LEU A 111 -1.83 14.66 15.49
C LEU A 111 -1.30 13.75 14.36
N TYR A 112 -1.97 13.73 13.20
CA TYR A 112 -1.50 12.98 12.03
C TYR A 112 -0.14 13.49 11.52
N TRP A 113 0.09 14.81 11.50
CA TRP A 113 1.39 15.36 11.12
C TRP A 113 2.50 14.91 12.06
N ARG A 114 2.28 15.01 13.38
CA ARG A 114 3.26 14.53 14.35
C ARG A 114 3.51 13.03 14.21
N TRP A 115 2.46 12.26 13.98
CA TRP A 115 2.59 10.82 13.76
C TRP A 115 3.40 10.50 12.50
N GLN A 116 3.16 11.22 11.40
CA GLN A 116 3.94 11.06 10.16
C GLN A 116 5.42 11.44 10.34
N GLU A 117 5.74 12.44 11.17
CA GLU A 117 7.13 12.75 11.55
C GLU A 117 7.78 11.57 12.27
N VAL A 118 7.08 10.94 13.23
CA VAL A 118 7.60 9.75 13.94
C VAL A 118 7.89 8.62 12.95
N ILE A 119 6.97 8.33 12.02
CA ILE A 119 7.20 7.30 11.00
C ILE A 119 8.35 7.67 10.07
N HIS A 120 8.50 8.96 9.72
CA HIS A 120 9.60 9.45 8.92
C HIS A 120 10.94 9.29 9.63
N ASP A 121 11.03 9.61 10.91
CA ASP A 121 12.29 9.55 11.66
C ASP A 121 12.70 8.10 11.95
N GLU A 122 11.75 7.22 12.26
CA GLU A 122 12.01 5.82 12.60
C GLU A 122 12.29 4.92 11.39
N GLN A 123 11.88 5.33 10.18
CA GLN A 123 12.05 4.58 8.93
C GLN A 123 11.69 3.08 9.00
N PRO A 124 10.52 2.67 9.57
CA PRO A 124 10.09 1.27 9.56
C PRO A 124 9.88 0.70 8.15
N TYR A 125 9.63 1.58 7.18
CA TYR A 125 9.70 1.30 5.76
C TYR A 125 10.49 2.40 5.05
N THR A 126 11.26 2.01 4.04
CA THR A 126 11.76 2.95 3.04
C THR A 126 10.69 3.17 1.97
N PHE A 127 9.94 4.27 2.10
CA PHE A 127 8.92 4.63 1.10
C PHE A 127 9.59 5.02 -0.22
N LEU A 128 9.13 4.41 -1.33
CA LEU A 128 9.76 4.61 -2.65
C LEU A 128 9.06 5.69 -3.46
N TYR A 129 7.78 5.48 -3.81
CA TYR A 129 7.00 6.41 -4.62
C TYR A 129 5.50 6.07 -4.58
N TYR A 130 4.66 7.02 -5.00
CA TYR A 130 3.26 6.77 -5.33
C TYR A 130 3.14 6.37 -6.80
N GLN A 131 2.52 5.23 -7.07
CA GLN A 131 2.35 4.77 -8.44
C GLN A 131 1.23 5.55 -9.14
N GLU A 132 1.53 6.09 -10.32
CA GLU A 132 0.49 6.61 -11.22
C GLU A 132 -0.23 5.45 -11.90
N GLU A 133 -1.56 5.46 -11.87
CA GLU A 133 -2.40 4.44 -12.51
C GLU A 133 -2.92 4.96 -13.85
N PRO A 134 -2.43 4.42 -14.99
CA PRO A 134 -2.98 4.79 -16.28
C PRO A 134 -4.39 4.22 -16.41
N ALA A 135 -5.35 5.08 -16.75
CA ALA A 135 -6.73 4.69 -16.96
C ALA A 135 -7.19 5.05 -18.37
N ALA A 136 -7.99 4.16 -18.98
CA ALA A 136 -8.55 4.36 -20.31
C ALA A 136 -10.06 4.13 -20.29
N TYR A 137 -10.80 4.96 -21.01
CA TYR A 137 -12.24 4.82 -21.17
C TYR A 137 -12.66 5.10 -22.61
N SER A 138 -13.83 4.58 -23.00
CA SER A 138 -14.38 4.87 -24.32
C SER A 138 -14.96 6.28 -24.37
N LYS A 139 -14.63 7.07 -25.40
CA LYS A 139 -15.17 8.42 -25.65
C LYS A 139 -16.71 8.51 -25.72
N ARG A 140 -17.42 7.37 -25.76
CA ARG A 140 -18.88 7.32 -25.67
C ARG A 140 -19.41 7.72 -24.29
N PHE A 141 -18.62 7.50 -23.24
CA PHE A 141 -18.98 7.86 -21.88
C PHE A 141 -18.81 9.37 -21.70
N GLN A 142 -19.83 9.99 -21.13
CA GLN A 142 -19.88 11.40 -20.82
C GLN A 142 -19.81 11.58 -19.30
N ASN A 143 -19.41 12.79 -18.88
CA ASN A 143 -19.22 13.16 -17.47
C ASN A 143 -18.19 12.27 -16.73
N VAL A 144 -17.10 11.90 -17.41
CA VAL A 144 -16.01 11.15 -16.81
C VAL A 144 -15.16 12.09 -15.95
N GLN A 145 -15.25 11.91 -14.64
CA GLN A 145 -14.45 12.61 -13.63
C GLN A 145 -13.46 11.62 -12.98
N TRP A 146 -12.18 12.01 -12.95
CA TRP A 146 -11.16 11.27 -12.20
C TRP A 146 -11.10 11.80 -10.76
N LEU A 147 -11.03 10.88 -9.81
CA LEU A 147 -10.98 11.16 -8.38
C LEU A 147 -9.59 10.77 -7.84
N PRO A 148 -9.06 11.50 -6.83
CA PRO A 148 -7.77 11.17 -6.21
C PRO A 148 -7.84 9.92 -5.31
N LEU A 149 -9.04 9.42 -5.04
CA LEU A 149 -9.30 8.23 -4.24
C LEU A 149 -9.58 7.02 -5.12
N ARG A 150 -9.03 5.85 -4.77
CA ARG A 150 -9.39 4.59 -5.44
C ARG A 150 -10.91 4.32 -5.34
N PRO A 151 -11.55 3.82 -6.41
CA PRO A 151 -10.98 3.29 -7.66
C PRO A 151 -10.58 4.37 -8.70
N GLY A 152 -10.61 5.65 -8.34
CA GLY A 152 -10.19 6.76 -9.18
C GLY A 152 -11.31 7.38 -10.00
N TYR A 153 -12.56 6.91 -9.83
CA TYR A 153 -13.72 7.37 -10.59
C TYR A 153 -15.02 6.98 -9.88
N ASP A 154 -16.13 7.64 -10.25
CA ASP A 154 -17.49 7.24 -9.88
C ASP A 154 -18.29 6.85 -11.13
N LEU A 155 -18.56 5.55 -11.30
CA LEU A 155 -19.33 5.05 -12.45
C LEU A 155 -20.78 5.52 -12.46
N ASN A 156 -21.35 5.90 -11.31
CA ASN A 156 -22.73 6.40 -11.26
C ASN A 156 -22.86 7.78 -11.89
N SER A 157 -21.77 8.54 -11.94
CA SER A 157 -21.72 9.84 -12.61
C SER A 157 -21.61 9.73 -14.14
N TRP A 158 -21.23 8.57 -14.66
CA TRP A 158 -20.99 8.36 -16.09
C TRP A 158 -22.26 7.95 -16.81
N TRP A 159 -22.46 8.46 -18.02
CA TRP A 159 -23.61 8.09 -18.84
C TRP A 159 -23.24 8.02 -20.31
N VAL A 160 -24.08 7.31 -21.10
CA VAL A 160 -23.90 7.18 -22.55
C VAL A 160 -25.13 7.76 -23.26
N PRO A 161 -24.98 8.77 -24.13
CA PRO A 161 -26.07 9.28 -24.95
C PRO A 161 -26.74 8.16 -25.74
N LYS A 162 -28.08 8.18 -25.89
CA LYS A 162 -28.83 7.13 -26.63
C LYS A 162 -28.21 6.74 -27.98
N PRO A 163 -27.76 7.68 -28.85
CA PRO A 163 -27.16 7.33 -30.14
C PRO A 163 -25.84 6.54 -30.04
N LEU A 164 -25.15 6.60 -28.90
CA LEU A 164 -23.86 5.93 -28.66
C LEU A 164 -24.00 4.64 -27.84
N GLN A 165 -25.23 4.26 -27.45
CA GLN A 165 -25.51 3.01 -26.74
C GLN A 165 -25.45 1.84 -27.73
N LYS A 166 -24.54 0.89 -27.48
CA LYS A 166 -24.30 -0.26 -28.36
C LYS A 166 -25.14 -1.49 -28.03
N TYR A 167 -25.62 -1.59 -26.79
CA TYR A 167 -26.37 -2.73 -26.28
C TYR A 167 -27.66 -2.20 -25.69
N GLY A 168 -28.78 -2.45 -26.35
CA GLY A 168 -30.11 -2.18 -25.81
C GLY A 168 -30.51 -3.25 -24.80
N ALA A 169 -31.53 -2.98 -23.98
CA ALA A 169 -32.18 -4.03 -23.20
C ALA A 169 -32.62 -5.12 -24.16
N ALA A 170 -32.03 -6.31 -24.05
CA ALA A 170 -32.55 -7.47 -24.74
C ALA A 170 -34.02 -7.59 -24.36
N THR A 171 -34.91 -7.46 -25.35
CA THR A 171 -36.29 -7.89 -25.22
C THR A 171 -36.25 -9.34 -24.77
N ARG A 172 -36.42 -9.59 -23.47
CA ARG A 172 -36.71 -10.94 -22.99
C ARG A 172 -38.12 -11.24 -23.49
N ALA A 173 -38.20 -11.83 -24.68
CA ALA A 173 -39.41 -12.49 -25.13
C ALA A 173 -39.63 -13.68 -24.18
N GLN A 174 -40.76 -13.66 -23.47
CA GLN A 174 -41.34 -14.82 -22.80
C GLN A 174 -41.84 -15.81 -23.86
#